data_AF-A0A1F8EDR2-F1
#
_entry.id   AF-A0A1F8EDR2-F1
#
_cell.length_a   1.000
_cell.length_b   1.000
_cell.length_c   1.000
_cell.angle_alpha   90.00
_cell.angle_beta   90.00
_cell.angle_gamma   90.00
#
_symmetry.space_group_name_H-M   'P 1'
#
loop_
_entity.id
_entity.type
_entity.pdbx_description
1 polymer ?
#
loop_
_entity_poly.entity_id
_entity_poly.type
_entity_poly.pdbx_seq_one_letter_code
_entity_poly.pdbx_strand_id
1 'polypeptide(L)'
;MYKPKGGRKPTFSWVPAPDGQVRPALELFNYCASIQKFFRKVERMNGGEVLTPYVDELAALRELARENGIRVLGPQWFASLIHLN
;
A
#
# COMPACT_ATOMS: atom_id res chain seq x y z
N MET A 1 15.62 -5.96 -6.97
CA MET A 1 14.57 -5.00 -7.38
C MET A 1 13.75 -5.63 -8.50
N TYR A 2 12.47 -5.94 -8.25
CA TYR A 2 11.57 -6.41 -9.30
C TYR A 2 11.25 -5.23 -10.25
N LYS A 3 11.55 -5.39 -11.55
CA LYS A 3 11.16 -4.43 -12.59
C LYS A 3 10.01 -5.05 -13.41
N PRO A 4 8.78 -4.52 -13.34
CA PRO A 4 7.70 -5.03 -14.17
C PRO A 4 8.00 -4.79 -15.65
N LYS A 5 7.89 -5.86 -16.47
CA LYS A 5 7.98 -5.79 -17.93
C LYS A 5 6.67 -5.20 -18.46
N GLY A 6 6.66 -3.91 -18.75
CA GLY A 6 5.54 -3.25 -19.43
C GLY A 6 5.25 -1.85 -18.92
N GLY A 7 6.15 -0.88 -19.20
CA GLY A 7 5.91 0.55 -19.39
C GLY A 7 5.18 1.41 -18.33
N ARG A 8 4.38 0.85 -17.42
CA ARG A 8 3.71 1.58 -16.35
C ARG A 8 4.62 1.54 -15.14
N LYS A 9 5.21 2.69 -14.80
CA LYS A 9 5.83 2.89 -13.48
C LYS A 9 4.85 2.37 -12.42
N PRO A 10 5.32 1.61 -11.41
CA PRO A 10 4.50 1.29 -10.24
C PRO A 10 3.85 2.57 -9.75
N THR A 11 2.53 2.57 -9.62
CA THR A 11 1.78 3.76 -9.19
C THR A 11 2.18 4.22 -7.78
N PHE A 12 2.80 3.33 -7.02
CA PHE A 12 3.52 3.63 -5.80
C PHE A 12 4.74 2.72 -5.65
N SER A 13 5.74 3.21 -4.92
CA SER A 13 6.90 2.40 -4.51
C SER A 13 6.65 1.86 -3.11
N TRP A 14 7.16 0.66 -2.81
CA TRP A 14 7.07 0.04 -1.50
C TRP A 14 8.36 -0.70 -1.16
N VAL A 15 8.61 -0.91 0.13
CA VAL A 15 9.69 -1.76 0.64
C VAL A 15 9.16 -2.63 1.79
N PRO A 16 9.65 -3.88 1.93
CA PRO A 16 9.44 -4.65 3.14
C PRO A 16 10.14 -3.97 4.33
N ALA A 17 9.65 -4.24 5.54
CA ALA A 17 10.23 -3.68 6.74
C ALA A 17 11.65 -4.22 6.95
N PRO A 18 12.52 -3.44 7.60
CA PRO A 18 13.84 -3.91 8.00
C PRO A 18 13.79 -4.87 9.20
N ASP A 19 12.67 -5.57 9.43
CA ASP A 19 12.44 -6.48 10.57
C ASP A 19 13.18 -7.82 10.43
N GLY A 20 13.88 -8.04 9.31
CA GLY A 20 14.64 -9.25 9.03
C GLY A 20 13.77 -10.48 8.75
N GLN A 21 12.44 -10.33 8.72
CA GLN A 21 11.53 -11.46 8.46
C GLN A 21 11.36 -11.69 6.96
N VAL A 22 11.78 -12.88 6.52
CA VAL A 22 11.55 -13.34 5.15
C VAL A 22 10.11 -13.84 5.03
N ARG A 23 9.25 -13.00 4.44
CA ARG A 23 7.87 -13.36 4.12
C ARG A 23 7.81 -14.03 2.73
N PRO A 24 6.89 -14.98 2.49
CA PRO A 24 6.75 -15.61 1.18
C PRO A 24 6.51 -14.56 0.09
N ALA A 25 7.24 -14.67 -1.03
CA ALA A 25 7.17 -13.70 -2.12
C ALA A 25 5.74 -13.52 -2.68
N LEU A 26 4.95 -14.61 -2.68
CA LEU A 26 3.56 -14.61 -3.13
C LEU A 26 2.64 -13.80 -2.20
N GLU A 27 2.82 -13.94 -0.89
CA GLU A 27 2.02 -13.19 0.10
C GLU A 27 2.33 -11.70 0.02
N LEU A 28 3.62 -11.33 -0.01
CA LEU A 28 4.05 -9.95 -0.23
C LEU A 28 3.45 -9.37 -1.51
N PHE A 29 3.43 -10.15 -2.60
CA PHE A 29 2.82 -9.72 -3.86
C PHE A 29 1.31 -9.49 -3.70
N ASN A 30 0.59 -10.39 -3.05
CA ASN A 30 -0.86 -10.26 -2.82
C ASN A 30 -1.19 -9.03 -1.96
N TYR A 31 -0.41 -8.76 -0.91
CA TYR A 31 -0.58 -7.57 -0.08
C TYR A 31 -0.35 -6.29 -0.88
N CYS A 32 0.70 -6.27 -1.69
CA CYS A 32 0.99 -5.13 -2.57
C CYS A 32 -0.11 -4.92 -3.61
N ALA A 33 -0.66 -6.00 -4.18
CA ALA A 33 -1.77 -5.94 -5.12
C ALA A 33 -3.03 -5.36 -4.47
N SER A 34 -3.32 -5.72 -3.21
CA SER A 34 -4.45 -5.17 -2.45
C SER A 34 -4.31 -3.66 -2.22
N ILE A 35 -3.14 -3.21 -1.75
CA ILE A 35 -2.85 -1.78 -1.56
C ILE A 35 -2.93 -1.04 -2.92
N GLN A 36 -2.43 -1.64 -4.00
CA GLN A 36 -2.50 -1.05 -5.34
C GLN A 36 -3.92 -0.92 -5.85
N LYS A 37 -4.74 -1.96 -5.65
CA LYS A 37 -6.14 -1.97 -6.07
C LYS A 37 -6.92 -0.87 -5.36
N PHE A 38 -6.71 -0.72 -4.05
CA PHE A 38 -7.31 0.35 -3.29
C PHE A 38 -6.82 1.72 -3.75
N PHE A 39 -5.52 1.92 -3.91
CA PHE A 39 -4.97 3.18 -4.43
C PHE A 39 -5.63 3.58 -5.76
N ARG A 40 -5.79 2.65 -6.71
CA ARG A 40 -6.46 2.92 -8.00
C ARG A 40 -7.92 3.35 -7.86
N LYS A 41 -8.62 2.86 -6.84
CA LYS A 41 -10.00 3.25 -6.53
C LYS A 41 -10.08 4.71 -6.07
N VAL A 42 -9.06 5.17 -5.34
CA VAL A 42 -9.03 6.46 -4.67
C VAL A 42 -8.07 7.48 -5.30
N GLU A 43 -7.35 7.14 -6.37
CA GLU A 43 -6.28 7.98 -6.95
C GLU A 43 -6.77 9.33 -7.48
N ARG A 44 -8.08 9.46 -7.71
CA ARG A 44 -8.75 10.71 -8.16
C ARG A 44 -9.38 11.50 -7.01
N MET A 45 -9.28 10.99 -5.78
CA MET A 45 -9.81 11.62 -4.58
C MET A 45 -8.68 12.28 -3.80
N ASN A 46 -9.01 13.31 -3.02
CA ASN A 46 -8.09 13.88 -2.03
C ASN A 46 -8.15 13.09 -0.71
N GLY A 47 -7.15 13.26 0.17
CA GLY A 47 -7.05 12.48 1.41
C GLY A 47 -8.28 12.59 2.33
N GLY A 48 -8.96 13.73 2.35
CA GLY A 48 -10.18 13.94 3.14
C GLY A 48 -11.40 13.20 2.59
N GLU A 49 -11.52 13.12 1.26
CA GLU A 49 -12.60 12.41 0.56
C GLU A 49 -12.53 10.89 0.75
N VAL A 50 -11.37 10.35 1.11
CA VAL A 50 -11.17 8.90 1.31
C VAL A 50 -11.53 8.46 2.72
N LEU A 51 -11.31 9.30 3.73
CA LEU A 51 -11.37 8.91 5.14
C LEU A 51 -12.74 8.40 5.59
N THR A 52 -13.82 9.06 5.19
CA THR A 52 -15.18 8.71 5.62
C THR A 52 -15.75 7.50 4.87
N PRO A 53 -15.73 7.44 3.52
CA PRO A 53 -16.34 6.32 2.80
C PRO A 53 -15.52 5.02 2.84
N TYR A 54 -14.24 5.07 3.21
CA TYR A 54 -13.34 3.91 3.18
C TYR A 54 -12.64 3.63 4.52
N VAL A 55 -13.22 4.06 5.64
CA VAL A 55 -12.61 3.88 6.97
C VAL A 55 -12.25 2.42 7.26
N ASP A 56 -13.15 1.48 6.95
CA ASP A 56 -12.93 0.05 7.23
C ASP A 56 -11.90 -0.57 6.28
N GLU A 57 -11.96 -0.24 4.98
CA GLU A 57 -10.95 -0.68 4.00
C GLU A 57 -9.56 -0.11 4.36
N LEU A 58 -9.48 1.15 4.82
CA LEU A 58 -8.24 1.76 5.30
C LEU A 58 -7.71 1.06 6.55
N ALA A 59 -8.57 0.77 7.53
CA ALA A 59 -8.18 0.04 8.73
C ALA A 59 -7.61 -1.35 8.39
N ALA A 60 -8.28 -2.09 7.51
CA ALA A 60 -7.79 -3.39 7.04
C ALA A 60 -6.43 -3.28 6.34
N LEU A 61 -6.23 -2.26 5.49
CA LEU A 61 -4.94 -2.03 4.81
C LEU A 61 -3.83 -1.59 5.77
N ARG A 62 -4.15 -0.82 6.82
CA ARG A 62 -3.21 -0.45 7.88
C ARG A 62 -2.73 -1.67 8.64
N GLU A 63 -3.65 -2.51 9.09
CA GLU A 63 -3.30 -3.77 9.78
C GLU A 63 -2.47 -4.67 8.87
N LEU A 64 -2.89 -4.84 7.61
CA LEU A 64 -2.15 -5.63 6.64
C LEU A 64 -0.72 -5.11 6.44
N ALA A 65 -0.56 -3.78 6.31
CA ALA A 65 0.74 -3.16 6.16
C ALA A 65 1.59 -3.29 7.43
N ARG A 66 0.99 -3.15 8.61
CA ARG A 66 1.64 -3.26 9.91
C ARG A 66 2.14 -4.68 10.18
N GLU A 67 1.27 -5.68 10.05
CA GLU A 67 1.59 -7.10 10.25
C GLU A 67 2.67 -7.57 9.27
N ASN A 68 2.59 -7.08 8.03
CA ASN A 68 3.50 -7.50 6.97
C ASN A 68 4.69 -6.56 6.77
N GLY A 69 4.87 -5.58 7.65
CA GLY A 69 5.97 -4.64 7.60
C GLY A 69 6.05 -3.86 6.28
N ILE A 70 4.95 -3.65 5.58
CA ILE A 70 4.95 -3.02 4.26
C ILE A 70 4.99 -1.50 4.45
N ARG A 71 6.01 -0.85 3.88
CA ARG A 71 6.07 0.61 3.82
C ARG A 71 5.69 1.12 2.44
N VAL A 72 4.56 1.78 2.33
CA VAL A 72 4.16 2.58 1.16
C VAL A 72 5.00 3.87 1.13
N LEU A 73 5.69 4.14 0.01
CA LEU A 73 6.61 5.26 -0.15
C LEU A 73 6.00 6.46 -0.91
N GLY A 74 4.83 6.31 -1.49
CA GLY A 74 4.15 7.40 -2.18
C GLY A 74 2.85 6.95 -2.86
N PRO A 75 2.08 7.85 -3.47
CA PRO A 75 2.15 9.30 -3.25
C PRO A 75 1.94 9.66 -1.77
N GLN A 76 2.55 10.76 -1.31
CA GLN A 76 2.70 11.07 0.12
C GLN A 76 1.37 11.11 0.87
N TRP A 77 0.33 11.71 0.27
CA TRP A 77 -1.00 11.79 0.86
C TRP A 77 -1.58 10.40 1.16
N PHE A 78 -1.34 9.42 0.27
CA PHE A 78 -1.84 8.06 0.42
C PHE A 78 -0.99 7.29 1.43
N ALA A 79 0.33 7.45 1.37
CA ALA A 79 1.23 6.90 2.38
C ALA A 79 0.85 7.35 3.79
N SER A 80 0.49 8.63 3.98
CA SER A 80 -0.01 9.14 5.25
C SER A 80 -1.28 8.45 5.73
N LEU A 81 -2.19 8.06 4.83
CA LEU A 81 -3.40 7.33 5.18
C LEU A 81 -3.13 5.90 5.65
N ILE A 82 -2.11 5.24 5.09
CA ILE A 82 -1.73 3.85 5.41
C ILE A 82 -0.85 3.75 6.65
N HIS A 83 -0.07 4.80 6.96
CA HIS A 83 0.82 4.84 8.13
C HIS A 83 0.27 5.68 9.30
N LEU A 84 -1.01 6.02 9.25
CA LEU A 84 -1.72 6.72 10.33
C LEU A 84 -1.89 5.76 11.51
N ASN A 85 -1.37 6.16 12.69
CA ASN A 85 -1.53 5.45 13.96
C ASN A 85 -2.99 5.29 14.35
#